data_AF-A0A395NC71-F1
#
_entry.id   AF-A0A395NC71-F1
#
_cell.length_a   1.000
_cell.length_b   1.000
_cell.length_c   1.000
_cell.angle_alpha   90.00
_cell.angle_beta   90.00
_cell.angle_gamma   90.00
#
_symmetry.space_group_name_H-M   'P 1'
#
loop_
_entity.id
_entity.type
_entity.pdbx_description
1 polymer ?
#
loop_
_entity_poly.entity_id
_entity_poly.type
_entity_poly.pdbx_seq_one_letter_code
_entity_poly.pdbx_strand_id
1 'polypeptide(L)'
;MAESSKPAHLDPSELGTKEYWDKLYTTELTNHAANPSDTGTNWFDDSDAEARIVAFLESLAEDDQDVLPQPLAQDEASFLDLGCGNGSLLFALRDEGWRGAMLGVDYSAQSVALAKQIAASRKAEDDEEE
;
A
#
# COMPACT_ATOMS: atom_id res chain seq x y z
N MET A 1 31.44 -37.11 5.61
CA MET A 1 30.23 -36.29 5.74
C MET A 1 30.70 -34.85 5.88
N ALA A 2 30.49 -33.99 4.89
CA ALA A 2 30.79 -32.56 5.03
C ALA A 2 29.60 -31.93 5.76
N GLU A 3 29.83 -31.39 6.95
CA GLU A 3 28.82 -30.60 7.64
C GLU A 3 28.57 -29.32 6.86
N SER A 4 27.32 -29.13 6.43
CA SER A 4 26.84 -27.89 5.84
C SER A 4 26.91 -26.78 6.89
N SER A 5 27.88 -25.86 6.76
CA SER A 5 27.96 -24.68 7.63
C SER A 5 26.81 -23.74 7.28
N LYS A 6 25.87 -23.54 8.21
CA LYS A 6 24.83 -22.51 8.03
C LYS A 6 25.50 -21.15 7.84
N PRO A 7 25.05 -20.34 6.86
CA PRO A 7 25.53 -18.97 6.72
C PRO A 7 25.31 -18.20 8.03
N ALA A 8 26.25 -17.32 8.38
CA ALA A 8 26.06 -16.40 9.49
C ALA A 8 24.85 -15.48 9.21
N HIS A 9 24.08 -15.16 10.25
CA HIS A 9 23.01 -14.17 10.12
C HIS A 9 23.59 -12.81 9.78
N LEU A 10 22.89 -12.07 8.92
CA LEU A 10 23.18 -10.68 8.65
C LEU A 10 22.92 -9.83 9.88
N ASP A 11 23.60 -8.69 9.97
CA ASP A 11 23.32 -7.70 11.01
C ASP A 11 21.88 -7.17 10.87
N PRO A 12 21.21 -6.81 11.98
CA PRO A 12 19.88 -6.24 11.94
C PRO A 12 19.83 -4.96 11.10
N SER A 13 18.80 -4.83 10.26
CA SER A 13 18.56 -3.64 9.44
C SER A 13 17.76 -2.59 10.21
N GLU A 14 18.08 -1.31 10.02
CA GLU A 14 17.26 -0.19 10.53
C GLU A 14 15.82 -0.24 9.99
N LEU A 15 15.63 -0.69 8.74
CA LEU A 15 14.31 -0.88 8.13
C LEU A 15 13.48 -1.98 8.83
N GLY A 16 14.10 -2.79 9.68
CA GLY A 16 13.41 -3.77 10.51
C GLY A 16 12.86 -3.22 11.83
N THR A 17 13.08 -1.93 12.13
CA THR A 17 12.75 -1.33 13.44
C THR A 17 11.51 -0.44 13.35
N LYS A 18 10.62 -0.55 14.35
CA LYS A 18 9.41 0.29 14.41
C LYS A 18 9.77 1.78 14.51
N GLU A 19 10.84 2.08 15.25
CA GLU A 19 11.34 3.42 15.51
C GLU A 19 11.74 4.16 14.22
N TYR A 20 12.35 3.45 13.26
CA TYR A 20 12.66 4.01 11.94
C TYR A 20 11.38 4.45 11.21
N TRP A 21 10.38 3.56 11.14
CA TRP A 21 9.15 3.82 10.41
C TRP A 21 8.29 4.91 11.07
N ASP A 22 8.16 4.89 12.39
CA ASP A 22 7.46 5.96 13.11
C ASP A 22 8.07 7.34 12.82
N LYS A 23 9.41 7.42 12.77
CA LYS A 23 10.12 8.68 12.46
C LYS A 23 9.91 9.11 11.02
N LEU A 24 9.98 8.17 10.07
CA LEU A 24 9.70 8.44 8.65
C LEU A 24 8.29 9.01 8.49
N TYR A 25 7.27 8.29 8.95
CA TYR A 25 5.88 8.70 8.78
C TYR A 25 5.50 9.95 9.57
N THR A 26 6.18 10.25 10.69
CA THR A 26 6.02 11.56 11.37
C THR A 26 6.46 12.71 10.46
N THR A 27 7.54 12.51 9.71
CA THR A 27 8.04 13.51 8.76
C THR A 27 7.07 13.67 7.60
N GLU A 28 6.61 12.56 7.02
CA GLU A 28 5.67 12.58 5.89
C GLU A 28 4.30 13.20 6.26
N LEU A 29 3.79 12.92 7.46
CA LEU A 29 2.60 13.61 8.02
C LEU A 29 2.77 15.12 8.03
N THR A 30 3.94 15.59 8.50
CA THR A 30 4.24 17.02 8.58
C THR A 30 4.33 17.63 7.18
N ASN A 31 4.95 16.91 6.23
CA ASN A 31 5.07 17.35 4.85
C ASN A 31 3.70 17.44 4.17
N HIS A 32 2.88 16.39 4.28
CA HIS A 32 1.53 16.37 3.70
C HIS A 32 0.63 17.46 4.29
N ALA A 33 0.73 17.74 5.59
CA ALA A 33 0.00 18.85 6.22
C ALA A 33 0.41 20.23 5.69
N ALA A 34 1.67 20.40 5.29
CA ALA A 34 2.17 21.65 4.69
C ALA A 34 1.92 21.73 3.18
N ASN A 35 1.85 20.59 2.50
CA ASN A 35 1.61 20.46 1.07
C ASN A 35 0.77 19.20 0.79
N PRO A 36 -0.55 19.32 0.58
CA PRO A 36 -1.43 18.17 0.32
C PRO A 36 -1.04 17.33 -0.90
N SER A 37 -0.28 17.87 -1.85
CA SER A 37 0.23 17.10 -2.99
C SER A 37 1.39 16.16 -2.63
N ASP A 38 2.01 16.31 -1.46
CA ASP A 38 3.05 15.41 -0.96
C ASP A 38 2.40 14.26 -0.21
N THR A 39 2.29 13.10 -0.85
CA THR A 39 1.66 11.91 -0.28
C THR A 39 2.66 10.97 0.41
N GLY A 40 3.89 11.45 0.68
CA GLY A 40 4.96 10.61 1.22
C GLY A 40 5.59 9.68 0.19
N THR A 41 6.43 8.77 0.69
CA THR A 41 7.25 7.88 -0.15
C THR A 41 6.46 6.68 -0.63
N ASN A 42 6.32 6.51 -1.95
CA ASN A 42 5.91 5.24 -2.53
C ASN A 42 7.14 4.34 -2.75
N TRP A 43 7.15 3.21 -2.06
CA TRP A 43 8.24 2.25 -2.16
C TRP A 43 8.05 1.41 -3.43
N PHE A 44 9.10 1.27 -4.23
CA PHE A 44 9.10 0.57 -5.52
C PHE A 44 8.41 1.29 -6.69
N ASP A 45 8.17 2.59 -6.55
CA ASP A 45 7.69 3.47 -7.64
C ASP A 45 8.60 3.40 -8.88
N ASP A 46 9.91 3.25 -8.67
CA ASP A 46 10.91 3.06 -9.73
C ASP A 46 10.71 1.79 -10.56
N SER A 47 10.01 0.80 -10.01
CA SER A 47 9.68 -0.46 -10.67
C SER A 47 8.23 -0.56 -11.15
N ASP A 48 7.42 0.48 -10.89
CA ASP A 48 5.99 0.54 -11.21
C ASP A 48 5.20 -0.61 -10.57
N ALA A 49 5.56 -0.96 -9.33
CA ALA A 49 5.06 -2.15 -8.66
C ALA A 49 3.53 -2.10 -8.43
N GLU A 50 3.02 -0.94 -8.02
CA GLU A 50 1.61 -0.73 -7.75
C GLU A 50 0.74 -0.96 -8.99
N ALA A 51 1.06 -0.29 -10.11
CA ALA A 51 0.32 -0.44 -11.35
C ALA A 51 0.34 -1.90 -11.86
N ARG A 52 1.45 -2.61 -11.67
CA ARG A 52 1.53 -4.04 -12.03
C ARG A 52 0.65 -4.92 -11.16
N ILE A 53 0.53 -4.62 -9.87
CA ILE A 53 -0.38 -5.34 -8.97
C ILE A 53 -1.83 -5.11 -9.41
N VAL A 54 -2.19 -3.85 -9.67
CA VAL A 54 -3.52 -3.47 -10.14
C VAL A 54 -3.87 -4.16 -11.46
N ALA A 55 -3.01 -4.08 -12.47
CA ALA A 55 -3.21 -4.75 -13.76
C ALA A 55 -3.31 -6.28 -13.64
N PHE A 56 -2.56 -6.87 -12.71
CA PHE A 56 -2.69 -8.30 -12.45
C PHE A 56 -4.05 -8.64 -11.83
N LEU A 57 -4.53 -7.84 -10.87
CA LEU A 57 -5.85 -8.04 -10.26
C LEU A 57 -6.99 -7.85 -11.28
N GLU A 58 -6.88 -6.88 -12.18
CA GLU A 58 -7.82 -6.69 -13.30
C GLU A 58 -7.85 -7.91 -14.21
N SER A 59 -6.68 -8.45 -14.56
CA SER A 59 -6.64 -9.69 -15.36
C SER A 59 -7.37 -10.84 -14.67
N LEU A 60 -7.25 -10.95 -13.34
CA LEU A 60 -7.98 -11.95 -12.55
C LEU A 60 -9.49 -11.69 -12.45
N ALA A 61 -9.95 -10.47 -12.71
CA ALA A 61 -11.37 -10.12 -12.74
C ALA A 61 -12.01 -10.40 -14.11
N GLU A 62 -11.26 -10.22 -15.20
CA GLU A 62 -11.74 -10.42 -16.57
C GLU A 62 -11.66 -11.89 -17.01
N ASP A 63 -10.50 -12.51 -16.83
CA ASP A 63 -10.18 -13.89 -17.23
C ASP A 63 -9.04 -14.39 -16.33
N ASP A 64 -9.38 -15.13 -15.27
CA ASP A 64 -8.43 -15.56 -14.25
C ASP A 64 -7.37 -16.56 -14.74
N GLN A 65 -7.43 -16.98 -16.00
CA GLN A 65 -6.51 -17.95 -16.61
C GLN A 65 -6.37 -19.25 -15.78
N ASP A 66 -7.47 -19.69 -15.16
CA ASP A 66 -7.55 -20.82 -14.25
C ASP A 66 -6.66 -20.68 -12.99
N VAL A 67 -6.26 -19.45 -12.63
CA VAL A 67 -5.49 -19.15 -11.41
C VAL A 67 -6.38 -19.22 -10.17
N LEU A 68 -7.63 -18.77 -10.28
CA LEU A 68 -8.62 -18.82 -9.21
C LEU A 68 -9.72 -19.84 -9.54
N PRO A 69 -10.54 -20.25 -8.55
CA PRO A 69 -11.72 -21.09 -8.82
C PRO A 69 -12.82 -20.35 -9.59
N GLN A 70 -12.79 -19.02 -9.56
CA GLN A 70 -13.73 -18.10 -10.20
C GLN A 70 -13.05 -16.73 -10.31
N PRO A 71 -13.36 -15.93 -11.34
CA PRO A 71 -12.83 -14.58 -11.48
C PRO A 71 -13.13 -13.71 -10.28
N LEU A 72 -12.26 -12.73 -10.02
CA LEU A 72 -12.50 -11.73 -8.99
C LEU A 72 -13.68 -10.85 -9.39
N ALA A 73 -14.69 -10.78 -8.52
CA ALA A 73 -15.77 -9.81 -8.69
C ALA A 73 -15.28 -8.44 -8.20
N GLN A 74 -15.06 -7.49 -9.12
CA GLN A 74 -14.54 -6.16 -8.79
C GLN A 74 -15.39 -5.41 -7.74
N ASP A 75 -16.71 -5.65 -7.73
CA ASP A 75 -17.65 -5.07 -6.77
C ASP A 75 -17.63 -5.71 -5.37
N GLU A 76 -17.12 -6.95 -5.24
CA GLU A 76 -17.23 -7.75 -4.01
C GLU A 76 -15.90 -8.19 -3.42
N ALA A 77 -14.82 -8.22 -4.22
CA ALA A 77 -13.50 -8.68 -3.81
C ALA A 77 -12.97 -7.86 -2.62
N SER A 78 -12.52 -8.58 -1.58
CA SER A 78 -12.00 -7.97 -0.36
C SER A 78 -10.48 -7.97 -0.32
N PHE A 79 -9.88 -6.84 0.05
CA PHE A 79 -8.42 -6.66 0.11
C PHE A 79 -7.94 -6.36 1.53
N LEU A 80 -6.82 -6.99 1.91
CA LEU A 80 -6.05 -6.68 3.11
C LEU A 80 -4.63 -6.31 2.69
N ASP A 81 -4.25 -5.06 2.91
CA ASP A 81 -2.92 -4.54 2.62
C ASP A 81 -2.08 -4.50 3.90
N LEU A 82 -1.02 -5.30 3.94
CA LEU A 82 -0.17 -5.51 5.11
C LEU A 82 1.10 -4.67 4.99
N GLY A 83 1.26 -3.69 5.88
CA GLY A 83 2.28 -2.66 5.74
C GLY A 83 1.85 -1.61 4.72
N CYS A 84 0.60 -1.13 4.85
CA CYS A 84 -0.05 -0.31 3.84
C CYS A 84 0.58 1.06 3.63
N GLY A 85 1.47 1.51 4.52
CA GLY A 85 2.14 2.79 4.37
C GLY A 85 1.17 3.96 4.27
N ASN A 86 1.40 4.82 3.28
CA ASN A 86 0.52 5.94 2.95
C ASN A 86 -0.83 5.53 2.32
N GLY A 87 -1.07 4.24 2.08
CA GLY A 87 -2.31 3.70 1.54
C GLY A 87 -2.45 3.75 0.02
N SER A 88 -1.38 4.08 -0.72
CA SER A 88 -1.41 4.30 -2.17
C SER A 88 -2.06 3.17 -2.96
N LEU A 89 -1.71 1.91 -2.68
CA LEU A 89 -2.26 0.75 -3.38
C LEU A 89 -3.78 0.65 -3.25
N LEU A 90 -4.31 0.90 -2.04
CA LEU A 90 -5.76 0.86 -1.82
C LEU A 90 -6.47 2.03 -2.51
N PHE A 91 -5.83 3.19 -2.63
CA PHE A 91 -6.37 4.29 -3.42
C PHE A 91 -6.38 3.95 -4.91
N ALA A 92 -5.29 3.41 -5.45
CA ALA A 92 -5.23 2.98 -6.85
C ALA A 92 -6.32 1.95 -7.17
N LEU A 93 -6.57 0.98 -6.29
CA LEU A 93 -7.67 0.03 -6.48
C LEU A 93 -9.05 0.72 -6.47
N ARG A 94 -9.26 1.77 -5.64
CA ARG A 94 -10.51 2.54 -5.68
C ARG A 94 -10.65 3.32 -6.98
N ASP A 95 -9.56 3.90 -7.47
CA ASP A 95 -9.55 4.66 -8.72
C ASP A 95 -9.88 3.76 -9.93
N GLU A 96 -9.40 2.51 -9.93
CA GLU A 96 -9.77 1.50 -10.95
C GLU A 96 -11.15 0.86 -10.72
N GLY A 97 -11.94 1.36 -9.78
CA GLY A 97 -13.34 0.99 -9.61
C GLY A 97 -13.60 -0.25 -8.77
N TRP A 98 -12.60 -0.79 -8.06
CA TRP A 98 -12.84 -1.86 -7.08
C TRP A 98 -13.69 -1.34 -5.92
N ARG A 99 -14.79 -2.04 -5.57
CA ARG A 99 -15.78 -1.57 -4.57
C ARG A 99 -15.90 -2.44 -3.34
N GLY A 100 -15.34 -3.64 -3.36
CA GLY A 100 -15.36 -4.54 -2.20
C GLY A 100 -14.60 -3.99 -0.99
N ALA A 101 -14.69 -4.70 0.14
CA ALA A 101 -14.11 -4.25 1.40
C ALA A 101 -12.58 -4.15 1.32
N MET A 102 -12.00 -3.03 1.77
CA MET A 102 -10.54 -2.85 1.80
C MET A 102 -10.10 -2.44 3.19
N LEU A 103 -8.99 -3.03 3.66
CA LEU A 103 -8.37 -2.71 4.93
C LEU A 103 -6.87 -2.59 4.76
N GLY A 104 -6.33 -1.40 5.02
CA GLY A 104 -4.90 -1.20 5.21
C GLY A 104 -4.53 -1.37 6.68
N VAL A 105 -3.50 -2.15 6.96
CA VAL A 105 -2.91 -2.27 8.29
C VAL A 105 -1.45 -1.93 8.27
N ASP A 106 -1.01 -1.19 9.30
CA ASP A 106 0.37 -0.85 9.49
C ASP A 106 0.66 -0.84 11.01
N TYR A 107 1.82 -1.37 11.39
CA TYR A 107 2.27 -1.37 12.78
C TYR A 107 2.72 0.01 13.29
N SER A 108 2.98 0.97 12.38
CA SER A 108 3.23 2.37 12.70
C SER A 108 1.90 3.12 12.73
N ALA A 109 1.55 3.68 13.88
CA ALA A 109 0.33 4.48 14.01
C ALA A 109 0.39 5.76 13.15
N GLN A 110 1.60 6.27 12.92
CA GLN A 110 1.87 7.42 12.07
C GLN A 110 1.61 7.11 10.60
N SER A 111 1.97 5.91 10.14
CA SER A 111 1.62 5.41 8.79
C SER A 111 0.10 5.43 8.57
N VAL A 112 -0.65 4.81 9.49
CA VAL A 112 -2.13 4.78 9.43
C VAL A 112 -2.73 6.20 9.48
N ALA A 113 -2.13 7.11 10.25
CA ALA A 113 -2.57 8.50 10.30
C ALA A 113 -2.32 9.23 8.97
N LEU A 114 -1.17 9.00 8.32
CA LEU A 114 -0.84 9.57 7.01
C LEU A 114 -1.85 9.12 5.95
N ALA A 115 -2.10 7.81 5.85
CA ALA A 115 -3.07 7.26 4.91
C ALA A 115 -4.47 7.88 5.10
N LYS A 116 -4.91 8.05 6.35
CA LYS A 116 -6.18 8.71 6.65
C LYS A 116 -6.20 10.19 6.26
N GLN A 117 -5.09 10.90 6.44
CA GLN A 117 -5.00 12.31 6.07
C GLN A 117 -5.04 12.47 4.54
N ILE A 118 -4.31 11.63 3.81
CA ILE A 118 -4.37 11.60 2.33
C ILE A 118 -5.78 11.29 1.85
N ALA A 119 -6.44 10.28 2.43
CA ALA A 119 -7.82 9.95 2.08
C ALA A 119 -8.78 11.13 2.29
N ALA A 120 -8.60 11.90 3.37
CA ALA A 120 -9.40 13.08 3.64
C ALA A 120 -9.13 14.23 2.64
N SER A 121 -7.85 14.45 2.27
CA SER A 121 -7.47 15.43 1.25
C SER A 121 -8.08 15.11 -0.10
N ARG A 122 -7.96 13.85 -0.56
CA ARG A 122 -8.55 13.38 -1.84
C ARG A 122 -10.06 13.59 -1.88
N LYS A 123 -10.75 13.24 -0.79
CA LYS A 123 -12.20 13.46 -0.70
C LYS A 123 -12.58 14.94 -0.80
N ALA A 124 -11.80 15.82 -0.17
CA ALA A 124 -12.06 17.25 -0.23
C ALA A 124 -11.84 17.81 -1.66
N GLU A 125 -10.85 17.28 -2.39
CA GLU A 125 -10.62 17.63 -3.81
C GLU A 125 -11.79 17.16 -4.68
N ASP A 126 -12.26 15.92 -4.52
CA ASP A 126 -13.42 15.40 -5.25
C ASP A 126 -14.69 16.24 -5.00
N ASP A 127 -14.95 16.61 -3.73
CA ASP A 127 -16.11 17.44 -3.34
C ASP A 127 -16.03 18.89 -3.88
N GLU A 128 -14.84 19.40 -4.24
CA GLU A 128 -14.64 20.73 -4.83
C GLU A 128 -14.80 20.75 -6.37
N GLU A 129 -14.64 19.60 -7.02
CA GLU A 129 -14.76 19.45 -8.48
C GLU A 129 -16.20 19.17 -8.98
N GLU A 130 -17.13 18.82 -8.09
CA GLU A 130 -18.57 18.64 -8.35
C GLU A 130 -19.40 19.94 -8.34
#